data_AF-A0A934IEN2-F1
#
_entry.id   AF-A0A934IEN2-F1
#
_cell.length_a   1.000
_cell.length_b   1.000
_cell.length_c   1.000
_cell.angle_alpha   90.00
_cell.angle_beta   90.00
_cell.angle_gamma   90.00
#
_symmetry.space_group_name_H-M   'P 1'
#
loop_
_entity.id
_entity.type
_entity.pdbx_description
1 polymer ?
#
loop_
_entity_poly.entity_id
_entity_poly.type
_entity_poly.pdbx_seq_one_letter_code
_entity_poly.pdbx_strand_id
1 'polypeptide(L)'
;MYWRLNDLDRDAWEAAARDAPFEQSWLYGAVAESFGARLARWRLVSGGQTVALAQGIERGIGPFRVLWFPRGVHGVATAEMTDLRRALPGHPFVLSPEAGRIVRQVADRAELVLTSGLRAGLGKKWRNRLSAAERAGLQVCRMRGLSDWLMDCELRQRRSRGYRALPALWVKRVAALDPDCVETLIAWKDGVRVAGVTCLRHGRQMRYELGHTTETGRKLSAHNLLLWRAMRDAEERGDARMDLGIVDATRLPGLTRFKLGTGARQVAAPPMRLLTPWAQASDGSQSTMDGKATSVAMVTASATKNGITPLKTS
;
A
#
# COMPACT_ATOMS: atom_id res chain seq x y z
N MET A 1 18.07 -20.42 10.33
CA MET A 1 17.27 -19.18 10.48
C MET A 1 16.06 -19.50 11.33
N TYR A 2 15.51 -18.55 12.08
CA TYR A 2 14.30 -18.78 12.88
C TYR A 2 13.47 -17.50 12.98
N TRP A 3 12.15 -17.67 13.11
CA TRP A 3 11.22 -16.56 13.28
C TRP A 3 11.09 -16.17 14.75
N ARG A 4 11.07 -14.87 15.03
CA ARG A 4 10.68 -14.29 16.33
C ARG A 4 9.40 -13.49 16.15
N LEU A 5 8.49 -13.57 17.13
CA LEU A 5 7.20 -12.88 17.15
C LEU A 5 7.20 -11.83 18.25
N ASN A 6 6.83 -10.59 17.89
CA ASN A 6 6.64 -9.46 18.80
C ASN A 6 7.82 -9.21 19.75
N ASP A 7 9.04 -9.48 19.30
CA ASP A 7 10.26 -9.38 20.13
C ASP A 7 11.01 -8.05 19.97
N LEU A 8 10.57 -7.19 19.05
CA LEU A 8 11.11 -5.83 18.88
C LEU A 8 10.14 -4.81 19.46
N ASP A 9 10.70 -3.80 20.12
CA ASP A 9 9.99 -2.57 20.43
C ASP A 9 9.80 -1.71 19.15
N ARG A 10 9.20 -0.54 19.33
CA ARG A 10 8.92 0.39 18.23
C ARG A 10 10.18 0.82 17.49
N ASP A 11 11.21 1.23 18.22
CA ASP A 11 12.39 1.86 17.63
C ASP A 11 13.24 0.82 16.88
N ALA A 12 13.41 -0.37 17.47
CA ALA A 12 14.09 -1.48 16.81
C ALA A 12 13.33 -1.97 15.56
N TRP A 13 11.99 -1.99 15.62
CA TRP A 13 11.16 -2.33 14.46
C TRP A 13 11.27 -1.30 13.35
N GLU A 14 11.14 -0.01 13.65
CA GLU A 14 11.26 1.08 12.66
C GLU A 14 12.67 1.12 12.04
N ALA A 15 13.71 0.86 12.84
CA ALA A 15 15.08 0.73 12.33
C ALA A 15 15.23 -0.44 11.34
N ALA A 16 14.66 -1.60 11.66
CA ALA A 16 14.68 -2.76 10.78
C ALA A 16 13.81 -2.56 9.53
N ALA A 17 12.68 -1.86 9.65
CA ALA A 17 11.73 -1.58 8.58
C ALA A 17 12.11 -0.35 7.74
N ARG A 18 13.27 0.26 7.98
CA ARG A 18 13.66 1.55 7.37
C ARG A 18 13.54 1.60 5.84
N ASP A 19 13.82 0.49 5.16
CA ASP A 19 13.74 0.38 3.69
C ASP A 19 12.50 -0.40 3.22
N ALA A 20 11.60 -0.75 4.15
CA ALA A 20 10.37 -1.49 3.89
C ALA A 20 9.22 -0.56 3.47
N PRO A 21 8.21 -1.07 2.74
CA PRO A 21 7.01 -0.30 2.42
C PRO A 21 6.31 0.24 3.67
N PHE A 22 5.57 1.36 3.54
CA PHE A 22 4.83 1.99 4.64
C PHE A 22 3.94 1.02 5.43
N GLU A 23 3.39 -0.01 4.79
CA GLU A 23 2.60 -1.07 5.43
C GLU A 23 3.35 -1.88 6.49
N GLN A 24 4.68 -1.87 6.46
CA GLN A 24 5.54 -2.47 7.47
C GLN A 24 5.92 -1.50 8.60
N SER A 25 5.56 -0.21 8.51
CA SER A 25 5.81 0.74 9.60
C SER A 25 5.03 0.38 10.87
N TRP A 26 5.57 0.74 12.03
CA TRP A 26 4.85 0.61 13.30
C TRP A 26 3.57 1.44 13.28
N LEU A 27 3.65 2.66 12.71
CA LEU A 27 2.52 3.58 12.56
C LEU A 27 1.36 2.94 11.80
N TYR A 28 1.61 2.24 10.70
CA TYR A 28 0.56 1.56 9.95
C TYR A 28 -0.18 0.53 10.82
N GLY A 29 0.56 -0.22 11.64
CA GLY A 29 0.00 -1.16 12.59
C GLY A 29 -0.82 -0.47 13.69
N ALA A 30 -0.30 0.60 14.29
CA ALA A 30 -1.01 1.38 15.30
C ALA A 30 -2.33 1.97 14.77
N VAL A 31 -2.32 2.44 13.52
CA VAL A 31 -3.56 2.86 12.84
C VAL A 31 -4.51 1.67 12.70
N ALA A 32 -4.04 0.50 12.28
CA ALA A 32 -4.87 -0.70 12.17
C ALA A 32 -5.51 -1.10 13.51
N GLU A 33 -4.77 -1.04 14.61
CA GLU A 33 -5.27 -1.29 15.98
C GLU A 33 -6.37 -0.31 16.38
N SER A 34 -6.24 0.97 16.01
CA SER A 34 -7.30 1.96 16.24
C SER A 34 -8.61 1.65 15.51
N PHE A 35 -8.59 0.73 14.53
CA PHE A 35 -9.76 0.19 13.84
C PHE A 35 -10.13 -1.23 14.32
N GLY A 36 -9.64 -1.65 15.49
CA GLY A 36 -9.98 -2.93 16.14
C GLY A 36 -9.24 -4.14 15.59
N ALA A 37 -8.18 -3.95 14.79
CA ALA A 37 -7.32 -5.06 14.38
C ALA A 37 -6.41 -5.53 15.52
N ARG A 38 -5.95 -6.78 15.45
CA ARG A 38 -4.87 -7.29 16.30
C ARG A 38 -3.60 -7.41 15.47
N LEU A 39 -2.47 -7.03 16.05
CA LEU A 39 -1.21 -6.95 15.34
C LEU A 39 -0.28 -8.05 15.81
N ALA A 40 0.47 -8.59 14.86
CA ALA A 40 1.53 -9.52 15.13
C ALA A 40 2.68 -9.23 14.17
N ARG A 41 3.88 -9.10 14.71
CA ARG A 41 5.07 -8.65 14.00
C ARG A 41 6.12 -9.74 14.08
N TRP A 42 6.48 -10.28 12.93
CA TRP A 42 7.51 -11.31 12.84
C TRP A 42 8.78 -10.74 12.25
N ARG A 43 9.91 -11.25 12.74
CA ARG A 43 11.20 -11.08 12.07
C ARG A 43 11.89 -12.42 11.88
N LEU A 44 12.54 -12.58 10.74
CA LEU A 44 13.41 -13.74 10.49
C LEU A 44 14.83 -13.37 10.91
N VAL A 45 15.42 -14.21 11.77
CA VAL A 45 16.78 -14.00 12.28
C VAL A 45 17.72 -15.02 11.65
N SER A 46 18.84 -14.52 11.13
CA SER A 46 19.98 -15.32 10.64
C SER A 46 21.27 -14.73 11.17
N GLY A 47 22.12 -15.53 11.81
CA GLY A 47 23.39 -15.04 12.37
C GLY A 47 23.24 -13.88 13.36
N GLY A 48 22.12 -13.82 14.10
CA GLY A 48 21.80 -12.72 15.03
C GLY A 48 21.24 -11.45 14.37
N GLN A 49 21.22 -11.38 13.03
CA GLN A 49 20.70 -10.23 12.28
C GLN A 49 19.28 -10.47 11.81
N THR A 50 18.48 -9.39 11.75
CA THR A 50 17.17 -9.41 11.12
C THR A 50 17.35 -9.41 9.60
N VAL A 51 16.91 -10.48 8.94
CA VAL A 51 16.98 -10.61 7.47
C VAL A 51 15.62 -10.47 6.80
N ALA A 52 14.52 -10.61 7.56
CA ALA A 52 13.18 -10.36 7.04
C ALA A 52 12.24 -9.82 8.11
N LEU A 53 11.17 -9.15 7.67
CA LEU A 53 10.09 -8.60 8.49
C LEU A 53 8.73 -8.94 7.90
N ALA A 54 7.75 -9.17 8.75
CA ALA A 54 6.36 -9.32 8.36
C ALA A 54 5.43 -8.75 9.44
N GLN A 55 4.77 -7.63 9.15
CA GLN A 55 3.68 -7.11 9.97
C GLN A 55 2.35 -7.72 9.51
N GLY A 56 1.74 -8.54 10.37
CA GLY A 56 0.44 -9.14 10.16
C GLY A 56 -0.67 -8.39 10.88
N ILE A 57 -1.79 -8.23 10.19
CA ILE A 57 -3.00 -7.57 10.68
C ILE A 57 -4.11 -8.61 10.73
N GLU A 58 -4.51 -8.99 11.94
CA GLU A 58 -5.60 -9.92 12.17
C GLU A 58 -6.93 -9.18 12.36
N ARG A 59 -7.97 -9.65 11.64
CA ARG A 59 -9.34 -9.18 11.81
C ARG A 59 -10.32 -10.34 11.92
N GLY A 60 -11.37 -10.12 12.71
CA GLY A 60 -12.53 -11.02 12.78
C GLY A 60 -13.44 -10.85 11.57
N ILE A 61 -13.86 -11.96 10.97
CA ILE A 61 -14.88 -12.02 9.92
C ILE A 61 -15.89 -13.09 10.36
N GLY A 62 -16.96 -12.66 11.04
CA GLY A 62 -17.89 -13.57 11.70
C GLY A 62 -17.16 -14.46 12.73
N PRO A 63 -17.31 -15.80 12.67
CA PRO A 63 -16.64 -16.72 13.59
C PRO A 63 -15.15 -16.91 13.26
N PHE A 64 -14.68 -16.42 12.11
CA PHE A 64 -13.31 -16.64 11.64
C PHE A 64 -12.40 -15.47 11.98
N ARG A 65 -11.11 -15.78 12.07
CA ARG A 65 -10.04 -14.78 12.12
C ARG A 65 -9.14 -14.96 10.92
N VAL A 66 -8.86 -13.85 10.26
CA VAL A 66 -7.99 -13.81 9.10
C VAL A 66 -6.80 -12.92 9.44
N LEU A 67 -5.61 -13.51 9.40
CA LEU A 67 -4.35 -12.80 9.47
C LEU A 67 -3.96 -12.35 8.05
N TRP A 68 -3.69 -11.07 7.86
CA TRP A 68 -3.28 -10.54 6.56
C TRP A 68 -1.90 -9.89 6.65
N PHE A 69 -1.00 -10.25 5.73
CA PHE A 69 0.30 -9.61 5.56
C PHE A 69 0.25 -8.57 4.44
N PRO A 70 -0.06 -7.30 4.74
CA PRO A 70 0.00 -6.23 3.75
C PRO A 70 1.42 -6.09 3.19
N ARG A 71 1.55 -6.15 1.86
CA ARG A 71 2.85 -6.18 1.15
C ARG A 71 3.74 -7.39 1.50
N GLY A 72 3.20 -8.39 2.21
CA GLY A 72 3.88 -9.64 2.44
C GLY A 72 5.05 -9.55 3.41
N VAL A 73 6.04 -10.41 3.20
CA VAL A 73 7.32 -10.45 3.90
C VAL A 73 8.33 -9.57 3.17
N HIS A 74 8.98 -8.68 3.91
CA HIS A 74 10.04 -7.82 3.40
C HIS A 74 11.42 -8.39 3.77
N GLY A 75 12.38 -8.39 2.84
CA GLY A 75 13.79 -8.69 3.11
C GLY A 75 14.31 -10.06 2.64
N VAL A 76 13.42 -11.00 2.27
CA VAL A 76 13.80 -12.33 1.72
C VAL A 76 12.98 -12.70 0.50
N ALA A 77 13.51 -13.61 -0.32
CA ALA A 77 12.77 -14.13 -1.47
C ALA A 77 11.65 -15.07 -1.01
N THR A 78 10.51 -15.06 -1.72
CA THR A 78 9.35 -15.94 -1.45
C THR A 78 9.72 -17.42 -1.33
N ALA A 79 10.74 -17.88 -2.08
CA ALA A 79 11.18 -19.27 -2.07
C ALA A 79 11.85 -19.71 -0.75
N GLU A 80 12.32 -18.77 0.07
CA GLU A 80 13.01 -19.03 1.34
C GLU A 80 12.04 -19.11 2.54
N MET A 81 10.72 -19.02 2.29
CA MET A 81 9.66 -18.94 3.31
C MET A 81 9.00 -20.27 3.68
N THR A 82 9.66 -21.40 3.43
CA THR A 82 9.12 -22.77 3.65
C THR A 82 8.61 -23.02 5.08
N ASP A 83 8.99 -22.18 6.06
CA ASP A 83 8.59 -22.28 7.46
C ASP A 83 7.55 -21.24 7.94
N LEU A 84 7.00 -20.37 7.06
CA LEU A 84 6.04 -19.36 7.51
C LEU A 84 4.84 -19.99 8.24
N ARG A 85 4.31 -21.13 7.78
CA ARG A 85 3.19 -21.80 8.47
C ARG A 85 3.56 -22.26 9.88
N ARG A 86 4.77 -22.79 10.08
CA ARG A 86 5.24 -23.23 11.41
C ARG A 86 5.38 -22.04 12.37
N ALA A 87 5.71 -20.86 11.84
CA ALA A 87 5.82 -19.63 12.60
C ALA A 87 4.48 -18.95 12.93
N LEU A 88 3.34 -19.48 12.44
CA LEU A 88 1.99 -18.91 12.60
C LEU A 88 1.01 -19.86 13.34
N PRO A 89 1.36 -20.42 14.51
CA PRO A 89 0.41 -21.21 15.27
C PRO A 89 -0.80 -20.35 15.67
N GLY A 90 -2.00 -20.92 15.62
CA GLY A 90 -3.24 -20.22 15.99
C GLY A 90 -3.86 -19.33 14.91
N HIS A 91 -3.25 -19.17 13.74
CA HIS A 91 -3.81 -18.42 12.61
C HIS A 91 -4.22 -19.37 11.47
N PRO A 92 -5.45 -19.95 11.52
CA PRO A 92 -5.88 -20.93 10.53
C PRO A 92 -5.95 -20.34 9.12
N PHE A 93 -6.39 -19.09 8.98
CA PHE A 93 -6.55 -18.41 7.70
C PHE A 93 -5.57 -17.25 7.57
N VAL A 94 -4.67 -17.34 6.59
CA VAL A 94 -3.63 -16.33 6.36
C VAL A 94 -3.69 -15.84 4.91
N LEU A 95 -3.82 -14.53 4.73
CA LEU A 95 -3.70 -13.86 3.45
C LEU A 95 -2.27 -13.33 3.29
N SER A 96 -1.51 -13.93 2.38
CA SER A 96 -0.10 -13.59 2.14
C SER A 96 0.22 -13.73 0.66
N PRO A 97 1.08 -12.88 0.07
CA PRO A 97 1.57 -13.09 -1.29
C PRO A 97 2.33 -14.40 -1.52
N GLU A 98 2.90 -14.98 -0.46
CA GLU A 98 3.99 -15.96 -0.58
C GLU A 98 3.55 -17.41 -0.48
N ALA A 99 2.38 -17.69 0.09
CA ALA A 99 1.94 -19.06 0.33
C ALA A 99 0.42 -19.23 0.18
N GLY A 100 0.03 -20.39 -0.36
CA GLY A 100 -1.37 -20.79 -0.49
C GLY A 100 -1.95 -20.59 -1.90
N ARG A 101 -3.28 -20.67 -1.99
CA ARG A 101 -4.03 -20.59 -3.25
C ARG A 101 -4.29 -19.13 -3.62
N ILE A 102 -4.14 -18.77 -4.89
CA ILE A 102 -4.43 -17.41 -5.36
C ILE A 102 -5.93 -17.12 -5.17
N VAL A 103 -6.24 -16.04 -4.46
CA VAL A 103 -7.62 -15.56 -4.26
C VAL A 103 -7.89 -14.23 -4.95
N ARG A 104 -6.85 -13.45 -5.23
CA ARG A 104 -7.00 -12.15 -5.88
C ARG A 104 -5.72 -11.72 -6.60
N GLN A 105 -5.86 -11.26 -7.84
CA GLN A 105 -4.78 -10.54 -8.51
C GLN A 105 -4.64 -9.15 -7.89
N VAL A 106 -3.41 -8.72 -7.64
CA VAL A 106 -3.10 -7.39 -7.10
C VAL A 106 -2.53 -6.57 -8.25
N ALA A 107 -2.99 -5.34 -8.38
CA ALA A 107 -2.50 -4.46 -9.42
C ALA A 107 -1.06 -4.02 -9.13
N ASP A 108 -0.26 -3.94 -10.19
CA ASP A 108 1.12 -3.49 -10.16
C ASP A 108 1.25 -2.07 -9.59
N ARG A 109 2.47 -1.69 -9.24
CA ARG A 109 2.76 -0.38 -8.66
C ARG A 109 3.79 0.37 -9.47
N ALA A 110 3.74 1.69 -9.38
CA ALA A 110 4.79 2.55 -9.90
C ALA A 110 5.76 2.90 -8.77
N GLU A 111 6.99 2.40 -8.84
CA GLU A 111 8.04 2.68 -7.86
C GLU A 111 9.16 3.48 -8.51
N LEU A 112 9.53 4.59 -7.88
CA LEU A 112 10.61 5.48 -8.30
C LEU A 112 11.79 5.31 -7.35
N VAL A 113 13.00 5.14 -7.89
CA VAL A 113 14.24 5.27 -7.12
C VAL A 113 14.62 6.74 -7.10
N LEU A 114 14.84 7.29 -5.91
CA LEU A 114 15.24 8.68 -5.72
C LEU A 114 16.77 8.78 -5.82
N THR A 115 17.26 9.50 -6.82
CA THR A 115 18.70 9.68 -7.08
C THR A 115 18.99 11.13 -7.48
N SER A 116 20.23 11.58 -7.38
CA SER A 116 20.61 12.95 -7.78
C SER A 116 20.26 13.32 -9.23
N GLY A 117 20.09 12.32 -10.11
CA GLY A 117 19.68 12.47 -11.51
C GLY A 117 18.18 12.52 -11.80
N LEU A 118 17.31 12.75 -10.80
CA LEU A 118 15.84 12.68 -10.95
C LEU A 118 15.29 13.37 -12.21
N ARG A 119 15.75 14.60 -12.53
CA ARG A 119 15.24 15.36 -13.68
C ARG A 119 15.54 14.68 -15.01
N ALA A 120 16.68 14.00 -15.11
CA ALA A 120 17.10 13.28 -16.30
C ALA A 120 16.26 12.02 -16.53
N GLY A 121 15.77 11.39 -15.46
CA GLY A 121 14.89 10.22 -15.51
C GLY A 121 13.44 10.52 -15.94
N LEU A 122 13.02 11.78 -15.93
CA LEU A 122 11.67 12.18 -16.35
C LEU A 122 11.43 11.90 -17.83
N GLY A 123 10.28 11.32 -18.16
CA GLY A 123 9.84 11.19 -19.54
C GLY A 123 9.71 12.57 -20.22
N LYS A 124 10.06 12.67 -21.52
CA LYS A 124 10.12 13.94 -22.28
C LYS A 124 8.87 14.81 -22.10
N LYS A 125 7.68 14.21 -22.26
CA LYS A 125 6.40 14.93 -22.09
C LYS A 125 6.19 15.43 -20.66
N TRP A 126 6.57 14.63 -19.66
CA TRP A 126 6.46 15.01 -18.25
C TRP A 126 7.41 16.17 -17.93
N ARG A 127 8.66 16.08 -18.40
CA ARG A 127 9.68 17.14 -18.25
C ARG A 127 9.25 18.46 -18.88
N ASN A 128 8.66 18.42 -20.08
CA ASN A 128 8.13 19.63 -20.74
C ASN A 128 6.99 20.26 -19.94
N ARG A 129 6.09 19.45 -19.36
CA ARG A 129 5.00 19.95 -18.50
C ARG A 129 5.52 20.55 -17.20
N LEU A 130 6.56 19.94 -16.60
CA LEU A 130 7.23 20.52 -15.44
C LEU A 130 7.83 21.88 -15.79
N SER A 131 8.61 21.99 -16.87
CA SER A 131 9.24 23.27 -17.27
C SER A 131 8.20 24.36 -17.55
N ALA A 132 7.02 24.00 -18.08
CA ALA A 132 5.92 24.94 -18.23
C ALA A 132 5.32 25.36 -16.87
N ALA A 133 5.10 24.40 -15.96
CA ALA A 133 4.55 24.67 -14.63
C ALA A 133 5.48 25.54 -13.77
N GLU A 134 6.80 25.37 -13.88
CA GLU A 134 7.81 26.21 -13.20
C GLU A 134 7.70 27.68 -13.61
N ARG A 135 7.25 27.98 -14.83
CA ARG A 135 7.08 29.34 -15.37
C ARG A 135 5.65 29.87 -15.25
N ALA A 136 4.72 29.08 -14.73
CA ALA A 136 3.30 29.41 -14.67
C ALA A 136 2.93 30.40 -13.54
N GLY A 137 3.91 30.84 -12.75
CA GLY A 137 3.67 31.71 -11.59
C GLY A 137 2.82 31.05 -10.51
N LEU A 138 3.00 29.73 -10.30
CA LEU A 138 2.33 28.99 -9.24
C LEU A 138 3.04 29.22 -7.91
N GLN A 139 2.28 29.58 -6.88
CA GLN A 139 2.77 29.64 -5.51
C GLN A 139 2.56 28.27 -4.86
N VAL A 140 3.61 27.70 -4.25
CA VAL A 140 3.50 26.39 -3.58
C VAL A 140 3.73 26.56 -2.10
N CYS A 141 2.75 26.11 -1.30
CA CYS A 141 2.84 26.05 0.15
C CYS A 141 3.05 24.59 0.57
N ARG A 142 4.00 24.35 1.47
CA ARG A 142 4.23 23.07 2.13
C ARG A 142 3.70 23.15 3.55
N MET A 143 3.05 22.08 4.00
CA MET A 143 2.61 21.94 5.39
C MET A 143 2.84 20.51 5.89
N ARG A 144 3.11 20.39 7.19
CA ARG A 144 3.02 19.13 7.94
C ARG A 144 1.54 18.77 8.11
N GLY A 145 1.23 17.48 8.11
CA GLY A 145 -0.14 17.00 8.26
C GLY A 145 -0.98 17.08 6.98
N LEU A 146 -2.28 16.90 7.17
CA LEU A 146 -3.27 16.86 6.09
C LEU A 146 -3.90 18.23 5.85
N SER A 147 -4.30 18.47 4.59
CA SER A 147 -5.13 19.60 4.22
C SER A 147 -6.61 19.18 4.17
N ASP A 148 -7.46 19.86 4.94
CA ASP A 148 -8.91 19.65 4.89
C ASP A 148 -9.47 19.88 3.49
N TRP A 149 -8.99 20.91 2.78
CA TRP A 149 -9.38 21.17 1.40
C TRP A 149 -9.08 19.98 0.47
N LEU A 150 -7.89 19.38 0.60
CA LEU A 150 -7.51 18.24 -0.22
C LEU A 150 -8.34 17.01 0.13
N MET A 151 -8.63 16.81 1.42
CA MET A 151 -9.53 15.74 1.89
C MET A 151 -10.95 15.90 1.32
N ASP A 152 -11.50 17.10 1.34
CA ASP A 152 -12.83 17.39 0.76
C ASP A 152 -12.86 17.16 -0.75
N CYS A 153 -11.79 17.54 -1.45
CA CYS A 153 -11.63 17.24 -2.86
C CYS A 153 -11.58 15.73 -3.14
N GLU A 154 -10.82 14.96 -2.35
CA GLU A 154 -10.75 13.51 -2.48
C GLU A 154 -12.11 12.84 -2.21
N LEU A 155 -12.83 13.26 -1.17
CA LEU A 155 -14.16 12.74 -0.86
C LEU A 155 -15.16 13.01 -1.99
N ARG A 156 -15.17 14.23 -2.56
CA ARG A 156 -16.01 14.57 -3.71
C ARG A 156 -15.63 13.76 -4.95
N GLN A 157 -14.34 13.59 -5.22
CA GLN A 157 -13.86 12.82 -6.35
C GLN A 157 -14.21 11.33 -6.24
N ARG A 158 -14.14 10.75 -5.04
CA ARG A 158 -14.55 9.37 -4.78
C ARG A 158 -16.04 9.18 -5.03
N ARG A 159 -16.88 10.09 -4.53
CA ARG A 159 -18.34 10.04 -4.74
C ARG A 159 -18.69 10.10 -6.22
N SER A 160 -18.02 10.95 -7.00
CA SER A 160 -18.31 11.07 -8.44
C SER A 160 -17.76 9.94 -9.30
N ARG A 161 -16.63 9.33 -8.92
CA ARG A 161 -15.95 8.30 -9.73
C ARG A 161 -16.16 6.86 -9.24
N GLY A 162 -16.75 6.66 -8.06
CA GLY A 162 -17.13 5.34 -7.55
C GLY A 162 -15.97 4.38 -7.27
N TYR A 163 -14.72 4.84 -7.13
CA TYR A 163 -13.60 3.95 -6.81
C TYR A 163 -13.46 3.69 -5.31
N ARG A 164 -12.98 2.49 -4.96
CA ARG A 164 -12.64 2.11 -3.58
C ARG A 164 -11.20 2.53 -3.28
N ALA A 165 -10.99 3.16 -2.12
CA ALA A 165 -9.69 3.55 -1.59
C ALA A 165 -9.67 3.32 -0.08
N LEU A 166 -8.51 3.50 0.58
CA LEU A 166 -8.45 3.46 2.04
C LEU A 166 -9.46 4.46 2.63
N PRO A 167 -10.19 4.11 3.70
CA PRO A 167 -11.17 5.01 4.31
C PRO A 167 -10.54 6.37 4.58
N ALA A 168 -11.26 7.47 4.34
CA ALA A 168 -10.73 8.81 4.63
C ALA A 168 -10.29 8.94 6.11
N LEU A 169 -10.99 8.23 7.00
CA LEU A 169 -10.63 8.12 8.40
C LEU A 169 -9.25 7.49 8.61
N TRP A 170 -8.81 6.56 7.77
CA TRP A 170 -7.47 5.96 7.85
C TRP A 170 -6.38 7.01 7.75
N VAL A 171 -6.43 7.82 6.69
CA VAL A 171 -5.42 8.87 6.45
C VAL A 171 -5.47 9.93 7.56
N LYS A 172 -6.67 10.30 8.03
CA LYS A 172 -6.83 11.18 9.21
C LYS A 172 -6.20 10.59 10.47
N ARG A 173 -6.32 9.28 10.69
CA ARG A 173 -5.71 8.60 11.85
C ARG A 173 -4.18 8.54 11.76
N VAL A 174 -3.63 8.31 10.55
CA VAL A 174 -2.18 8.42 10.30
C VAL A 174 -1.68 9.81 10.75
N ALA A 175 -2.31 10.88 10.25
CA ALA A 175 -1.91 12.25 10.57
C ALA A 175 -2.11 12.63 12.05
N ALA A 176 -3.10 12.04 12.73
CA ALA A 176 -3.35 12.28 14.15
C ALA A 176 -2.32 11.58 15.06
N LEU A 177 -1.88 10.37 14.68
CA LEU A 177 -0.89 9.62 15.45
C LEU A 177 0.54 10.10 15.18
N ASP A 178 0.82 10.57 13.96
CA ASP A 178 2.12 11.09 13.57
C ASP A 178 1.97 12.18 12.48
N PRO A 179 1.91 13.47 12.87
CA PRO A 179 1.85 14.56 11.90
C PRO A 179 3.11 14.71 11.04
N ASP A 180 4.27 14.21 11.51
CA ASP A 180 5.56 14.29 10.82
C ASP A 180 5.69 13.31 9.67
N CYS A 181 4.98 12.18 9.76
CA CYS A 181 4.92 11.24 8.66
C CYS A 181 4.11 11.78 7.47
N VAL A 182 3.34 12.86 7.63
CA VAL A 182 2.47 13.41 6.58
C VAL A 182 2.99 14.75 6.07
N GLU A 183 3.26 14.83 4.78
CA GLU A 183 3.64 16.06 4.11
C GLU A 183 2.62 16.38 3.01
N THR A 184 2.07 17.59 3.05
CA THR A 184 1.13 18.09 2.03
C THR A 184 1.69 19.32 1.34
N LEU A 185 1.66 19.32 0.00
CA LEU A 185 1.97 20.48 -0.82
C LEU A 185 0.71 20.95 -1.54
N ILE A 186 0.44 22.26 -1.49
CA ILE A 186 -0.70 22.91 -2.16
C ILE A 186 -0.17 23.95 -3.12
N ALA A 187 -0.63 23.89 -4.38
CA ALA A 187 -0.36 24.90 -5.39
C ALA A 187 -1.51 25.91 -5.45
N TRP A 188 -1.15 27.19 -5.52
CA TRP A 188 -2.04 28.32 -5.65
C TRP A 188 -1.75 29.08 -6.95
N LYS A 189 -2.80 29.63 -7.56
CA LYS A 189 -2.73 30.57 -8.67
C LYS A 189 -3.69 31.71 -8.36
N ASP A 190 -3.18 32.94 -8.33
CA ASP A 190 -3.97 34.17 -8.13
C ASP A 190 -4.89 34.07 -6.91
N GLY A 191 -4.36 33.59 -5.78
CA GLY A 191 -5.10 33.43 -4.52
C GLY A 191 -6.03 32.22 -4.44
N VAL A 192 -6.08 31.34 -5.46
CA VAL A 192 -6.96 30.15 -5.48
C VAL A 192 -6.16 28.85 -5.46
N ARG A 193 -6.57 27.87 -4.65
CA ARG A 193 -5.98 26.52 -4.61
C ARG A 193 -6.28 25.78 -5.91
N VAL A 194 -5.25 25.40 -6.65
CA VAL A 194 -5.40 24.76 -7.97
C VAL A 194 -4.97 23.29 -7.99
N ALA A 195 -4.10 22.85 -7.09
CA ALA A 195 -3.72 21.45 -6.94
C ALA A 195 -3.21 21.15 -5.52
N GLY A 196 -3.27 19.88 -5.12
CA GLY A 196 -2.70 19.40 -3.87
C GLY A 196 -2.17 17.98 -4.00
N VAL A 197 -1.11 17.69 -3.25
CA VAL A 197 -0.50 16.36 -3.11
C VAL A 197 -0.22 16.11 -1.64
N THR A 198 -0.62 14.96 -1.12
CA THR A 198 -0.19 14.45 0.19
C THR A 198 0.65 13.20 -0.01
N CYS A 199 1.77 13.18 0.69
CA CYS A 199 2.65 12.03 0.77
C CYS A 199 2.81 11.57 2.22
N LEU A 200 3.00 10.27 2.39
CA LEU A 200 3.34 9.63 3.65
C LEU A 200 4.82 9.26 3.65
N ARG A 201 5.48 9.39 4.80
CA ARG A 201 6.90 9.10 4.99
C ARG A 201 7.07 7.95 5.97
N HIS A 202 8.04 7.09 5.70
CA HIS A 202 8.48 6.04 6.62
C HIS A 202 9.91 5.62 6.27
N GLY A 203 10.81 5.65 7.25
CA GLY A 203 12.21 5.32 7.04
C GLY A 203 12.81 6.15 5.89
N ARG A 204 13.30 5.45 4.84
CA ARG A 204 13.82 6.04 3.60
C ARG A 204 12.85 5.90 2.43
N GLN A 205 11.56 5.76 2.72
CA GLN A 205 10.51 5.59 1.75
C GLN A 205 9.51 6.75 1.84
N MET A 206 9.03 7.19 0.68
CA MET A 206 7.92 8.12 0.57
C MET A 206 6.81 7.49 -0.25
N ARG A 207 5.56 7.73 0.10
CA ARG A 207 4.40 7.20 -0.61
C ARG A 207 3.48 8.34 -1.02
N TYR A 208 3.18 8.44 -2.30
CA TYR A 208 2.13 9.31 -2.81
C TYR A 208 0.76 8.74 -2.42
N GLU A 209 0.05 9.43 -1.53
CA GLU A 209 -1.20 8.92 -0.94
C GLU A 209 -2.43 9.61 -1.52
N LEU A 210 -2.46 10.95 -1.53
CA LEU A 210 -3.60 11.71 -2.04
C LEU A 210 -3.14 12.71 -3.09
N GLY A 211 -4.03 12.99 -4.04
CA GLY A 211 -3.78 14.07 -4.95
C GLY A 211 -5.02 14.54 -5.69
N HIS A 212 -5.09 15.86 -5.83
CA HIS A 212 -6.16 16.53 -6.53
C HIS A 212 -5.60 17.63 -7.42
N THR A 213 -6.29 17.90 -8.52
CA THR A 213 -5.99 19.03 -9.39
C THR A 213 -7.26 19.53 -10.03
N THR A 214 -7.46 20.84 -9.96
CA THR A 214 -8.57 21.55 -10.61
C THR A 214 -8.35 21.62 -12.12
N GLU A 215 -9.29 22.16 -12.87
CA GLU A 215 -9.10 22.37 -14.31
C GLU A 215 -7.97 23.37 -14.60
N THR A 216 -7.94 24.50 -13.89
CA THR A 216 -6.84 25.48 -13.96
C THR A 216 -5.52 24.83 -13.62
N GLY A 217 -5.47 24.03 -12.54
CA GLY A 217 -4.27 23.27 -12.16
C GLY A 217 -3.81 22.29 -13.24
N ARG A 218 -4.73 21.65 -13.97
CA ARG A 218 -4.40 20.76 -15.10
C ARG A 218 -3.81 21.53 -16.29
N LYS A 219 -4.39 22.69 -16.64
CA LYS A 219 -3.89 23.57 -17.72
C LYS A 219 -2.47 24.04 -17.42
N LEU A 220 -2.21 24.42 -16.16
CA LEU A 220 -0.90 24.88 -15.70
C LEU A 220 0.06 23.75 -15.30
N SER A 221 -0.35 22.49 -15.42
CA SER A 221 0.42 21.31 -14.98
C SER A 221 0.89 21.41 -13.51
N ALA A 222 0.08 22.02 -12.64
CA ALA A 222 0.41 22.28 -11.24
C ALA A 222 0.75 20.99 -10.47
N HIS A 223 0.06 19.89 -10.77
CA HIS A 223 0.32 18.60 -10.12
C HIS A 223 1.70 18.02 -10.47
N ASN A 224 2.22 18.30 -11.68
CA ASN A 224 3.60 17.94 -12.04
C ASN A 224 4.60 18.70 -11.15
N LEU A 225 4.39 20.00 -10.94
CA LEU A 225 5.24 20.83 -10.08
C LEU A 225 5.21 20.35 -8.63
N LEU A 226 4.03 20.03 -8.09
CA LEU A 226 3.89 19.54 -6.72
C LEU A 226 4.61 18.21 -6.51
N LEU A 227 4.38 17.24 -7.41
CA LEU A 227 5.03 15.94 -7.31
C LEU A 227 6.55 16.04 -7.54
N TRP A 228 7.01 16.91 -8.44
CA TRP A 228 8.43 17.21 -8.63
C TRP A 228 9.09 17.72 -7.35
N ARG A 229 8.46 18.70 -6.68
CA ARG A 229 8.97 19.23 -5.42
C ARG A 229 9.04 18.14 -4.35
N ALA A 230 7.97 17.36 -4.18
CA ALA A 230 7.97 16.24 -3.23
C ALA A 230 9.09 15.22 -3.52
N MET A 231 9.34 14.88 -4.79
CA MET A 231 10.45 13.99 -5.17
C MET A 231 11.82 14.60 -4.86
N ARG A 232 12.02 15.89 -5.14
CA ARG A 232 13.27 16.62 -4.84
C ARG A 232 13.51 16.70 -3.34
N ASP A 233 12.48 17.03 -2.57
CA ASP A 233 12.57 17.12 -1.12
C ASP A 233 12.91 15.76 -0.50
N ALA A 234 12.33 14.68 -1.02
CA ALA A 234 12.63 13.32 -0.59
C ALA A 234 14.10 12.95 -0.88
N GLU A 235 14.59 13.26 -2.07
CA GLU A 235 15.98 13.02 -2.45
C GLU A 235 16.97 13.83 -1.59
N GLU A 236 16.70 15.11 -1.37
CA GLU A 236 17.55 15.98 -0.52
C GLU A 236 17.61 15.51 0.93
N ARG A 237 16.57 14.83 1.43
CA ARG A 237 16.55 14.20 2.77
C ARG A 237 17.24 12.83 2.82
N GLY A 238 17.62 12.26 1.69
CA GLY A 238 18.21 10.91 1.60
C GLY A 238 17.20 9.76 1.58
N ASP A 239 15.93 10.04 1.27
CA ASP A 239 14.94 9.01 0.97
C ASP A 239 15.41 8.24 -0.27
N ALA A 240 15.28 6.92 -0.27
CA ALA A 240 15.79 6.04 -1.32
C ALA A 240 14.76 5.79 -2.43
N ARG A 241 13.46 5.79 -2.09
CA ARG A 241 12.40 5.41 -3.02
C ARG A 241 11.09 6.14 -2.75
N MET A 242 10.30 6.26 -3.81
CA MET A 242 8.94 6.77 -3.75
C MET A 242 7.95 5.78 -4.40
N ASP A 243 6.98 5.33 -3.62
CA ASP A 243 5.83 4.54 -4.09
C ASP A 243 4.75 5.49 -4.60
N LEU A 244 4.51 5.48 -5.91
CA LEU A 244 3.47 6.29 -6.56
C LEU A 244 2.11 5.61 -6.56
N GLY A 245 2.00 4.42 -5.97
CA GLY A 245 0.79 3.64 -5.86
C GLY A 245 0.48 2.81 -7.11
N ILE A 246 -0.76 2.36 -7.19
CA ILE A 246 -1.22 1.40 -8.19
C ILE A 246 -1.08 1.94 -9.63
N VAL A 247 -0.67 1.06 -10.52
CA VAL A 247 -0.70 1.16 -11.98
C VAL A 247 -1.90 0.34 -12.49
N ASP A 248 -2.80 1.00 -13.20
CA ASP A 248 -3.96 0.37 -13.82
C ASP A 248 -4.14 1.03 -15.20
N ALA A 249 -3.45 0.51 -16.21
CA ALA A 249 -3.50 1.07 -17.56
C ALA A 249 -4.88 0.88 -18.21
N THR A 250 -5.63 -0.14 -17.79
CA THR A 250 -6.96 -0.46 -18.33
C THR A 250 -8.02 0.54 -17.84
N ARG A 251 -8.07 0.80 -16.53
CA ARG A 251 -9.09 1.68 -15.95
C ARG A 251 -8.64 3.14 -15.85
N LEU A 252 -7.34 3.37 -15.66
CA LEU A 252 -6.77 4.69 -15.38
C LEU A 252 -5.53 5.00 -16.26
N PRO A 253 -5.63 4.90 -17.60
CA PRO A 253 -4.48 5.04 -18.50
C PRO A 253 -3.75 6.39 -18.36
N GLY A 254 -4.51 7.48 -18.15
CA GLY A 254 -3.95 8.82 -17.94
C GLY A 254 -3.12 8.92 -16.67
N LEU A 255 -3.61 8.35 -15.57
CA LEU A 255 -2.92 8.37 -14.28
C LEU A 255 -1.69 7.45 -14.30
N THR A 256 -1.81 6.28 -14.91
CA THR A 256 -0.69 5.35 -15.13
C THR A 256 0.44 6.03 -15.90
N ARG A 257 0.14 6.65 -17.05
CA ARG A 257 1.15 7.39 -17.83
C ARG A 257 1.75 8.57 -17.06
N PHE A 258 0.95 9.25 -16.25
CA PHE A 258 1.42 10.34 -15.40
C PHE A 258 2.46 9.85 -14.38
N LYS A 259 2.18 8.75 -13.67
CA LYS A 259 3.09 8.16 -12.69
C LYS A 259 4.36 7.62 -13.33
N LEU A 260 4.25 6.80 -14.38
CA LEU A 260 5.42 6.26 -15.08
C LEU A 260 6.26 7.37 -15.74
N GLY A 261 5.64 8.50 -16.10
CA GLY A 261 6.32 9.66 -16.66
C GLY A 261 7.33 10.33 -15.71
N THR A 262 7.28 10.06 -14.40
CA THR A 262 8.29 10.54 -13.44
C THR A 262 9.62 9.79 -13.54
N GLY A 263 9.70 8.74 -14.38
CA GLY A 263 10.82 7.80 -14.39
C GLY A 263 10.60 6.59 -13.46
N ALA A 264 9.44 6.50 -12.82
CA ALA A 264 9.04 5.32 -12.05
C ALA A 264 8.94 4.09 -12.95
N ARG A 265 9.34 2.94 -12.39
CA ARG A 265 9.18 1.63 -13.04
C ARG A 265 7.90 0.98 -12.56
N GLN A 266 7.26 0.23 -13.45
CA GLN A 266 6.19 -0.67 -13.08
C GLN A 266 6.78 -1.90 -12.38
N VAL A 267 6.37 -2.15 -11.15
CA VAL A 267 6.78 -3.29 -10.35
C VAL A 267 5.58 -4.23 -10.22
N ALA A 268 5.78 -5.48 -10.64
CA ALA A 268 4.75 -6.50 -10.57
C ALA A 268 4.34 -6.75 -9.12
N ALA A 269 3.05 -6.70 -8.83
CA ALA A 269 2.55 -7.04 -7.50
C ALA A 269 2.27 -8.56 -7.45
N PRO A 270 2.82 -9.30 -6.47
CA PRO A 270 2.48 -10.70 -6.32
C PRO A 270 0.98 -10.84 -5.99
N PRO A 271 0.31 -11.91 -6.47
CA PRO A 271 -1.09 -12.12 -6.19
C PRO A 271 -1.32 -12.34 -4.69
N MET A 272 -2.50 -11.98 -4.21
CA MET A 272 -2.90 -12.33 -2.85
C MET A 272 -3.29 -13.81 -2.81
N ARG A 273 -2.67 -14.56 -1.91
CA ARG A 273 -2.96 -15.97 -1.70
C ARG A 273 -3.58 -16.19 -0.32
N LEU A 274 -4.41 -17.23 -0.22
CA LEU A 274 -4.99 -17.71 1.03
C LEU A 274 -4.33 -19.05 1.39
N LEU A 275 -3.68 -19.06 2.53
CA LEU A 275 -3.20 -20.25 3.21
C LEU A 275 -4.25 -20.69 4.22
N THR A 276 -4.76 -21.91 4.03
CA THR A 276 -5.73 -22.55 4.93
C THR A 276 -5.06 -23.68 5.72
N PRO A 277 -5.68 -24.17 6.81
CA PRO A 277 -5.11 -25.27 7.61
C PRO A 277 -4.89 -26.55 6.79
N TRP A 278 -5.75 -26.79 5.81
CA TRP A 278 -5.72 -27.97 4.94
C TRP A 278 -4.88 -27.77 3.66
N ALA A 279 -4.30 -26.59 3.45
CA ALA A 279 -3.48 -26.33 2.26
C ALA A 279 -2.12 -27.05 2.27
N GLN A 280 -1.67 -27.57 3.42
CA GLN A 280 -0.49 -28.44 3.51
C GLN A 280 -0.79 -29.92 3.20
N ALA A 281 -2.05 -30.32 3.00
CA ALA A 281 -2.44 -31.72 2.82
C ALA A 281 -2.46 -32.19 1.36
N SER A 282 -2.09 -31.36 0.39
CA SER A 282 -1.91 -31.79 -1.00
C SER A 282 -0.43 -31.86 -1.32
N ASP A 283 0.11 -33.06 -1.15
CA ASP A 283 1.31 -33.52 -1.82
C ASP A 283 1.20 -33.34 -3.33
N GLY A 284 2.16 -32.63 -3.93
CA GLY A 284 2.74 -32.94 -5.24
C GLY A 284 1.87 -33.04 -6.51
N SER A 285 0.55 -32.94 -6.46
CA SER A 285 -0.30 -33.03 -7.65
C SER A 285 -0.90 -31.67 -7.96
N GLN A 286 -0.28 -30.97 -8.91
CA GLN A 286 -0.96 -29.92 -9.65
C GLN A 286 -2.14 -30.57 -10.39
N SER A 287 -3.32 -30.55 -9.78
CA SER A 287 -4.57 -30.67 -10.51
C SER A 287 -4.84 -29.31 -11.15
N THR A 288 -4.50 -29.19 -12.43
CA THR A 288 -5.11 -28.24 -13.34
C THR A 288 -6.58 -28.62 -13.48
N MET A 289 -7.45 -28.05 -12.64
CA MET A 289 -8.86 -27.96 -12.99
C MET A 289 -9.12 -26.61 -13.63
N ASP A 290 -9.27 -26.68 -14.95
CA ASP A 290 -9.79 -25.63 -15.81
C ASP A 290 -11.07 -25.00 -15.26
N GLY A 291 -11.23 -23.73 -15.61
CA GLY A 291 -12.29 -22.86 -15.16
C GLY A 291 -13.68 -23.50 -15.24
N LYS A 292 -14.29 -23.68 -14.07
CA LYS A 292 -15.74 -23.59 -13.88
C LYS A 292 -16.02 -23.14 -12.46
N ALA A 293 -16.90 -22.14 -12.36
CA ALA A 293 -17.36 -21.53 -11.13
C ALA A 293 -17.64 -22.56 -10.04
N THR A 294 -16.81 -22.61 -9.01
CA THR A 294 -17.17 -23.30 -7.77
C THR A 294 -17.88 -22.28 -6.89
N SER A 295 -19.17 -22.16 -7.18
CA SER A 295 -20.14 -21.41 -6.40
C SER A 295 -20.20 -21.94 -4.96
N VAL A 296 -20.73 -21.07 -4.09
CA VAL A 296 -21.32 -21.19 -2.74
C VAL A 296 -21.78 -22.59 -2.26
N ALA A 297 -21.90 -23.61 -3.11
CA ALA A 297 -22.36 -24.96 -2.80
C ALA A 297 -21.45 -25.79 -1.87
N MET A 298 -20.14 -25.54 -1.80
CA MET A 298 -19.27 -26.27 -0.86
C MET A 298 -19.42 -25.82 0.59
N VAL A 299 -19.93 -24.60 0.82
CA VAL A 299 -20.20 -24.09 2.19
C VAL A 299 -21.49 -24.69 2.74
N THR A 300 -22.47 -25.00 1.89
CA THR A 300 -23.73 -25.65 2.30
C THR A 300 -23.58 -27.15 2.57
N ALA A 301 -22.72 -27.88 1.87
CA ALA A 301 -22.53 -29.31 2.11
C ALA A 301 -21.92 -29.65 3.49
N SER A 302 -21.12 -28.74 4.06
CA SER A 302 -20.53 -28.91 5.40
C SER A 302 -21.48 -28.49 6.53
N ALA A 303 -22.39 -27.54 6.28
CA ALA A 303 -23.38 -27.08 7.25
C ALA A 303 -24.46 -28.14 7.56
N THR A 304 -24.89 -28.89 6.55
CA THR A 304 -25.90 -29.96 6.71
C THR A 304 -25.34 -31.17 7.47
N LYS A 305 -24.02 -31.43 7.38
CA LYS A 305 -23.36 -32.54 8.07
C LYS A 305 -23.16 -32.29 9.58
N ASN A 306 -23.24 -31.03 10.00
CA ASN A 306 -23.07 -30.57 11.39
C ASN A 306 -24.37 -30.05 12.03
N GLY A 307 -25.54 -30.35 11.45
CA GLY A 307 -26.84 -30.05 12.06
C GLY A 307 -27.25 -28.57 12.08
N ILE A 308 -26.63 -27.71 11.26
CA ILE A 308 -26.99 -26.30 11.18
C ILE A 308 -28.00 -26.10 10.05
N THR A 309 -29.27 -25.93 10.39
CA THR A 309 -30.32 -25.60 9.42
C THR A 309 -30.26 -24.10 9.07
N PRO A 310 -30.20 -23.71 7.78
CA PRO A 310 -30.28 -22.31 7.40
C PRO A 310 -31.68 -21.77 7.69
N LEU A 311 -31.77 -20.62 8.36
CA LEU A 311 -33.01 -19.85 8.47
C LEU A 311 -33.50 -19.44 7.07
N LYS A 312 -34.74 -19.80 6.74
CA LYS A 312 -35.43 -19.31 5.54
C LYS A 312 -35.68 -17.82 5.71
N THR A 313 -35.07 -17.01 4.86
CA THR A 313 -35.48 -15.61 4.64
C THR A 313 -36.56 -15.59 3.56
N SER A 314 -37.77 -15.19 3.94
CA SER A 314 -38.73 -14.51 3.07
C SER A 314 -38.27 -13.08 2.80
#